data_AF-A0A2G8JDD6-F1
#
_entry.id   AF-A0A2G8JDD6-F1
#
_cell.length_a   1.000
_cell.length_b   1.000
_cell.length_c   1.000
_cell.angle_alpha   90.00
_cell.angle_beta   90.00
_cell.angle_gamma   90.00
#
_symmetry.space_group_name_H-M   'P 1'
#
loop_
_entity.id
_entity.type
_entity.pdbx_description
1 polymer ?
#
loop_
_entity_poly.entity_id
_entity_poly.type
_entity_poly.pdbx_seq_one_letter_code
_entity_poly.pdbx_strand_id
1 'polypeptide(L)'
;MLALDPQKRTTDLQRFLQHSFVADVDWDAVLNMKIKPSFIPPKDHLNCDPTFELEEMIIEAKPLHKKKKRLAKQGSKAREVDEEVQSRLLNLSEEFVVYNRDNANKVKDVVVQESNGHAEDEDAVEDVKTMQETNHDRKDQAEVTGPT
;
A
#
# COMPACT_ATOMS: atom_id res chain seq x y z
N MET A 1 -28.74 11.62 -11.43
CA MET A 1 -27.90 11.48 -10.21
C MET A 1 -28.17 12.52 -9.12
N LEU A 2 -28.71 13.71 -9.44
CA LEU A 2 -28.98 14.76 -8.45
C LEU A 2 -30.47 14.82 -8.02
N ALA A 3 -31.15 13.67 -7.95
CA ALA A 3 -32.54 13.65 -7.51
C ALA A 3 -32.65 13.94 -6.00
N LEU A 4 -33.57 14.84 -5.61
CA LEU A 4 -33.87 15.14 -4.20
C LEU A 4 -34.35 13.89 -3.45
N ASP A 5 -35.25 13.13 -4.09
CA ASP A 5 -35.72 11.83 -3.62
C ASP A 5 -34.62 10.75 -3.83
N PRO A 6 -34.13 10.09 -2.77
CA PRO A 6 -33.13 9.04 -2.88
C PRO A 6 -33.55 7.87 -3.76
N GLN A 7 -34.84 7.49 -3.79
CA GLN A 7 -35.32 6.33 -4.55
C GLN A 7 -35.26 6.55 -6.07
N LYS A 8 -35.33 7.82 -6.47
CA LYS A 8 -35.23 8.25 -7.87
C LYS A 8 -33.78 8.49 -8.30
N ARG A 9 -32.85 8.43 -7.36
CA ARG A 9 -31.43 8.58 -7.67
C ARG A 9 -30.90 7.27 -8.26
N THR A 10 -30.13 7.36 -9.33
CA THR A 10 -29.32 6.24 -9.79
C THR A 10 -28.25 5.97 -8.74
N THR A 11 -28.27 4.78 -8.12
CA THR A 11 -27.40 4.39 -6.99
C THR A 11 -26.52 3.19 -7.31
N ASP A 12 -26.87 2.43 -8.34
CA ASP A 12 -26.18 1.23 -8.76
C ASP A 12 -25.74 1.33 -10.22
N LEU A 13 -24.68 0.57 -10.55
CA LEU A 13 -24.10 0.58 -11.89
C LEU A 13 -25.07 0.04 -12.93
N GLN A 14 -25.78 -1.06 -12.64
CA GLN A 14 -26.69 -1.69 -13.60
C GLN A 14 -27.77 -0.72 -14.09
N ARG A 15 -28.41 0.00 -13.17
CA ARG A 15 -29.40 1.04 -13.49
C ARG A 15 -28.81 2.20 -14.27
N PHE A 16 -27.54 2.54 -14.04
CA PHE A 16 -26.85 3.57 -14.80
C PHE A 16 -26.55 3.14 -16.24
N LEU A 17 -26.07 1.90 -16.43
CA LEU A 17 -25.74 1.35 -17.76
C LEU A 17 -26.97 1.19 -18.65
N GLN A 18 -28.17 1.06 -18.07
CA GLN A 18 -29.44 1.02 -18.80
C GLN A 18 -29.97 2.40 -19.22
N HIS A 19 -29.32 3.49 -18.79
CA HIS A 19 -29.80 4.84 -19.07
C HIS A 19 -29.49 5.26 -20.52
N SER A 20 -30.45 5.86 -21.21
CA SER A 20 -30.33 6.21 -22.64
C SER A 20 -29.16 7.12 -22.97
N PHE A 21 -28.77 8.01 -22.04
CA PHE A 21 -27.61 8.90 -22.18
C PHE A 21 -26.29 8.16 -22.43
N VAL A 22 -26.15 6.90 -22.00
CA VAL A 22 -24.92 6.12 -22.15
C VAL A 22 -25.09 4.90 -23.04
N ALA A 23 -26.16 4.84 -23.82
CA ALA A 23 -26.49 3.69 -24.66
C ALA A 23 -25.47 3.43 -25.77
N ASP A 24 -24.69 4.44 -26.16
CA ASP A 24 -23.66 4.41 -27.19
C ASP A 24 -22.24 4.19 -26.64
N VAL A 25 -22.09 4.05 -25.32
CA VAL A 25 -20.80 3.86 -24.66
C VAL A 25 -20.39 2.39 -24.67
N ASP A 26 -19.23 2.11 -25.25
CA ASP A 26 -18.55 0.81 -25.13
C ASP A 26 -17.86 0.70 -23.76
N TRP A 27 -18.53 0.07 -22.80
CA TRP A 27 -18.06 -0.08 -21.43
C TRP A 27 -16.86 -0.99 -21.28
N ASP A 28 -16.69 -1.98 -22.16
CA ASP A 28 -15.49 -2.83 -22.16
C ASP A 28 -14.27 -2.02 -22.63
N ALA A 29 -14.44 -1.15 -23.63
CA ALA A 29 -13.39 -0.23 -24.04
C ALA A 29 -13.08 0.83 -22.97
N VAL A 30 -14.08 1.33 -22.23
CA VAL A 30 -13.88 2.23 -21.08
C VAL A 30 -13.06 1.51 -19.99
N LEU A 31 -13.47 0.30 -19.60
CA LEU A 31 -12.84 -0.46 -18.52
C LEU A 31 -11.38 -0.80 -18.84
N ASN A 32 -11.11 -1.13 -20.11
CA ASN A 32 -9.76 -1.40 -20.60
C ASN A 32 -8.96 -0.13 -20.96
N MET A 33 -9.45 1.07 -20.60
CA MET A 33 -8.81 2.36 -20.85
C MET A 33 -8.46 2.60 -22.34
N LYS A 34 -9.25 2.04 -23.27
CA LYS A 34 -9.03 2.15 -24.71
C LYS A 34 -9.59 3.44 -25.31
N ILE A 35 -10.49 4.11 -24.59
CA ILE A 35 -11.11 5.37 -25.02
C ILE A 35 -10.27 6.54 -24.51
N LYS A 36 -9.82 7.40 -25.42
CA LYS A 36 -9.14 8.65 -25.05
C LYS A 36 -10.19 9.71 -24.67
N PRO A 37 -10.02 10.41 -23.53
CA PRO A 37 -10.85 11.56 -23.20
C PRO A 37 -10.76 12.64 -24.28
N SER A 38 -11.81 13.45 -24.41
CA SER A 38 -11.86 14.57 -25.36
C SER A 38 -10.82 15.66 -25.07
N PHE A 39 -10.38 15.77 -23.82
CA PHE A 39 -9.36 16.69 -23.38
C PHE A 39 -8.27 15.96 -22.59
N ILE A 40 -7.01 16.21 -22.96
CA ILE A 40 -5.83 15.70 -22.27
C ILE A 40 -5.01 16.94 -21.87
N PRO A 41 -4.84 17.22 -20.57
CA PRO A 41 -3.99 18.32 -20.12
C PRO A 41 -2.56 18.20 -20.67
N PRO A 42 -1.86 19.33 -20.95
CA PRO A 42 -0.45 19.31 -21.33
C PRO A 42 0.40 18.61 -20.27
N LYS A 43 1.31 17.73 -20.70
CA LYS A 43 2.19 16.98 -19.79
C LYS A 43 3.36 17.81 -19.27
N ASP A 44 3.64 18.93 -19.93
CA ASP A 44 4.84 19.75 -19.69
C ASP A 44 4.63 20.77 -18.57
N HIS A 45 3.41 20.86 -18.02
CA HIS A 45 3.08 21.72 -16.90
C HIS A 45 2.68 20.85 -15.70
N LEU A 46 3.55 20.80 -14.69
CA LEU A 46 3.22 20.22 -13.41
C LEU A 46 2.04 21.04 -12.83
N ASN A 47 0.98 20.35 -12.43
CA ASN A 47 -0.22 20.99 -11.85
C ASN A 47 0.02 21.48 -10.40
N CYS A 48 1.30 21.63 -10.03
CA CYS A 48 1.74 21.69 -8.67
C CYS A 48 1.45 23.03 -8.05
N ASP A 49 0.79 22.96 -6.90
CA ASP A 49 0.76 24.04 -5.93
C ASP A 49 2.20 24.29 -5.44
N PRO A 50 2.78 25.48 -5.66
CA PRO A 50 4.11 25.83 -5.18
C PRO A 50 4.29 25.57 -3.67
N THR A 51 3.21 25.60 -2.90
CA THR A 51 3.21 25.33 -1.46
C THR A 51 3.57 23.89 -1.15
N PHE A 52 3.00 22.92 -1.88
CA PHE A 52 3.21 21.49 -1.62
C PHE A 52 4.61 21.03 -2.08
N GLU A 53 5.13 21.61 -3.17
CA GLU A 53 6.53 21.39 -3.59
C GLU A 53 7.54 21.97 -2.58
N LEU A 54 7.24 23.14 -2.01
CA LEU A 54 8.07 23.73 -0.96
C LEU A 54 8.06 22.88 0.31
N GLU A 55 6.92 22.29 0.67
CA GLU A 55 6.84 21.35 1.77
C GLU A 55 7.76 20.14 1.54
N GLU A 56 7.79 19.52 0.35
CA GLU A 56 8.73 18.43 0.05
C GLU A 56 10.20 18.88 0.13
N MET A 57 10.54 20.04 -0.44
CA MET A 57 11.90 20.60 -0.38
C MET A 57 12.34 20.97 1.05
N ILE A 58 11.40 21.33 1.93
CA ILE A 58 11.66 21.72 3.32
C ILE A 58 11.63 20.51 4.26
N ILE A 59 10.79 19.50 3.99
CA ILE A 59 10.59 18.30 4.81
C ILE A 59 11.68 17.24 4.57
N GLU A 60 12.47 17.32 3.49
CA GLU A 60 13.68 16.50 3.33
C GLU A 60 14.65 16.68 4.51
N ALA A 61 14.55 15.80 5.50
CA ALA A 61 15.44 15.76 6.67
C ALA A 61 16.92 15.43 6.33
N LYS A 62 17.23 15.30 5.03
CA LYS A 62 18.59 15.12 4.51
C LYS A 62 18.96 16.16 3.45
N PRO A 63 19.24 17.42 3.83
CA PRO A 63 19.90 18.35 2.92
C PRO A 63 21.23 17.74 2.45
N LEU A 64 21.37 17.61 1.14
CA LEU A 64 22.46 16.93 0.42
C LEU A 64 23.87 17.32 0.91
N HIS A 65 24.01 18.53 1.47
CA HIS A 65 25.29 19.20 1.71
C HIS A 65 25.89 19.08 3.13
N LYS A 66 25.31 18.31 4.06
CA LYS A 66 25.83 18.20 5.46
C LYS A 66 25.90 16.77 6.02
N LYS A 67 26.03 15.75 5.15
CA LYS A 67 26.04 14.32 5.50
C LYS A 67 27.02 13.95 6.63
N LYS A 68 28.22 14.55 6.65
CA LYS A 68 29.28 14.27 7.64
C LYS A 68 28.98 14.79 9.06
N LYS A 69 28.24 15.90 9.20
CA LYS A 69 27.89 16.51 10.51
C LYS A 69 26.74 15.79 11.23
N ARG A 70 25.88 15.06 10.49
CA ARG A 70 24.70 14.38 11.06
C ARG A 70 25.01 13.02 11.71
N LEU A 71 25.93 12.24 11.13
CA LEU A 71 26.29 10.91 11.63
C LEU A 71 26.76 10.95 13.10
N ALA A 72 27.46 11.99 13.51
CA ALA A 72 27.91 12.19 14.89
C ALA A 72 26.78 12.46 15.90
N LYS A 73 25.56 12.78 15.44
CA LYS A 73 24.42 13.17 16.29
C LYS A 73 23.31 12.12 16.36
N GLN A 74 23.34 11.09 15.51
CA GLN A 74 22.35 10.00 15.53
C GLN A 74 22.63 8.93 16.59
N GLY A 75 23.81 8.92 17.23
CA GLY A 75 24.16 7.94 18.25
C GLY A 75 23.76 8.28 19.69
N SER A 76 23.19 9.47 19.98
CA SER A 76 23.09 9.97 21.36
C SER A 76 21.74 10.56 21.78
N LYS A 77 20.64 10.24 21.08
CA LYS A 77 19.30 10.64 21.53
C LYS A 77 18.30 9.50 21.40
N ALA A 78 18.35 8.57 22.35
CA ALA A 78 17.10 8.05 22.91
C ALA A 78 16.38 9.27 23.49
N ARG A 79 15.37 9.77 22.77
CA ARG A 79 14.43 10.71 23.36
C ARG A 79 13.64 9.89 24.39
N GLU A 80 13.48 10.39 25.61
CA GLU A 80 12.45 9.88 26.51
C GLU A 80 11.11 10.06 25.77
N VAL A 81 10.64 8.97 25.18
CA VAL A 81 9.30 8.89 24.62
C VAL A 81 8.41 8.50 25.79
N ASP A 82 7.34 9.26 25.99
CA ASP A 82 6.32 8.97 26.99
C ASP A 82 5.91 7.49 26.91
N GLU A 83 5.98 6.77 28.03
CA GLU A 83 5.67 5.33 28.12
C GLU A 83 4.26 5.03 27.59
N GLU A 84 3.32 5.95 27.78
CA GLU A 84 1.96 5.81 27.26
C GLU A 84 1.95 5.87 25.73
N VAL A 85 2.73 6.77 25.13
CA VAL A 85 2.86 6.89 23.68
C VAL A 85 3.56 5.65 23.11
N GLN A 86 4.56 5.12 23.80
CA GLN A 86 5.26 3.92 23.39
C GLN A 86 4.34 2.68 23.44
N SER A 87 3.54 2.53 24.50
CA SER A 87 2.57 1.45 24.62
C SER A 87 1.49 1.52 23.52
N ARG A 88 0.98 2.71 23.23
CA ARG A 88 0.02 2.91 22.12
C ARG A 88 0.63 2.56 20.77
N LEU A 89 1.90 2.90 20.54
CA LEU A 89 2.59 2.57 19.29
C LEU A 89 2.82 1.07 19.13
N LEU A 90 3.14 0.37 20.22
CA LEU A 90 3.27 -1.09 20.24
C LEU A 90 1.94 -1.76 19.90
N ASN A 91 0.86 -1.35 20.56
CA ASN A 91 -0.48 -1.88 20.29
C ASN A 91 -0.89 -1.67 18.82
N LEU A 92 -0.64 -0.48 18.26
CA LEU A 92 -0.87 -0.22 16.83
C LEU A 92 -0.01 -1.10 15.94
N SER A 93 1.24 -1.35 16.30
CA SER A 93 2.13 -2.20 15.50
C SER A 93 1.74 -3.68 15.53
N GLU A 94 1.15 -4.14 16.64
CA GLU A 94 0.65 -5.51 16.78
C GLU A 94 -0.67 -5.72 16.03
N GLU A 95 -1.56 -4.72 16.01
CA GLU A 95 -2.84 -4.79 15.30
C GLU A 95 -2.70 -4.51 13.79
N PHE A 96 -1.64 -3.82 13.37
CA PHE A 96 -1.48 -3.43 11.97
C PHE A 96 -1.23 -4.63 11.05
N VAL A 97 -2.20 -4.89 10.17
CA VAL A 97 -2.09 -5.94 9.15
C VAL A 97 -1.41 -5.38 7.90
N VAL A 98 -0.22 -5.92 7.60
CA VAL A 98 0.49 -5.57 6.36
C VAL A 98 -0.22 -6.21 5.16
N TYR A 99 -0.85 -5.39 4.35
CA TYR A 99 -1.41 -5.81 3.06
C TYR A 99 -0.40 -5.56 1.92
N ASN A 100 -0.09 -6.62 1.16
CA ASN A 100 0.70 -6.51 -0.06
C ASN A 100 -0.13 -7.01 -1.25
N ARG A 101 -0.44 -6.09 -2.17
CA ARG A 101 -1.25 -6.37 -3.37
C ARG A 101 -0.62 -7.40 -4.30
N ASP A 102 0.71 -7.37 -4.45
CA ASP A 102 1.41 -8.29 -5.34
C ASP A 102 1.39 -9.70 -4.79
N ASN A 103 1.58 -9.85 -3.47
CA ASN A 103 1.44 -11.14 -2.79
C ASN A 103 0.00 -11.66 -2.90
N ALA A 104 -0.99 -10.78 -2.71
CA ALA A 104 -2.41 -11.15 -2.85
C ALA A 104 -2.78 -11.58 -4.27
N ASN A 105 -2.18 -10.99 -5.30
CA ASN A 105 -2.39 -11.40 -6.68
C ASN A 105 -1.73 -12.75 -6.98
N LYS A 106 -0.50 -12.99 -6.50
CA LYS A 106 0.18 -14.29 -6.64
C LYS A 106 -0.65 -15.42 -6.02
N VAL A 107 -1.21 -15.22 -4.83
CA VAL A 107 -2.08 -16.23 -4.19
C VAL A 107 -3.32 -16.51 -5.03
N LYS A 108 -3.93 -15.48 -5.64
CA LYS A 108 -5.08 -15.67 -6.54
C LYS A 108 -4.71 -16.48 -7.78
N ASP A 109 -3.54 -16.23 -8.36
CA ASP A 109 -3.06 -16.98 -9.53
C ASP A 109 -2.80 -18.46 -9.18
N VAL A 110 -2.23 -18.74 -8.00
CA VAL A 110 -2.02 -20.12 -7.49
C VAL A 110 -3.35 -20.83 -7.23
N VAL A 111 -4.31 -20.18 -6.56
CA VAL A 111 -5.64 -20.75 -6.28
C VAL A 111 -6.44 -21.01 -7.57
N VAL A 112 -6.27 -20.16 -8.59
CA VAL A 112 -6.89 -20.37 -9.90
C VAL A 112 -6.25 -21.56 -10.63
N GLN A 113 -4.95 -21.82 -10.45
CA GLN A 113 -4.28 -22.99 -11.01
C GLN A 113 -4.68 -24.29 -10.32
N GLU A 114 -4.83 -24.31 -8.99
CA GLU A 114 -5.27 -25.49 -8.22
C GLU A 114 -6.72 -25.90 -8.54
N SER A 115 -7.61 -24.95 -8.85
CA SER A 115 -8.98 -25.28 -9.27
C SER A 115 -9.10 -25.87 -10.68
N ASN A 116 -8.02 -25.85 -11.48
CA ASN A 116 -8.01 -26.29 -12.88
C ASN A 116 -7.00 -27.42 -13.19
N GLY A 117 -6.33 -28.00 -12.19
CA GLY A 117 -5.31 -29.03 -12.38
C GLY A 117 -5.49 -30.22 -11.43
N HIS A 118 -5.74 -31.40 -11.99
CA HIS A 118 -5.72 -32.66 -11.25
C HIS A 118 -4.26 -33.15 -11.13
N ALA A 119 -3.84 -33.34 -9.87
CA ALA A 119 -2.78 -34.22 -9.36
C ALA A 119 -1.30 -33.99 -9.72
N GLU A 120 -0.48 -34.21 -8.68
CA GLU A 120 0.97 -34.51 -8.62
C GLU A 120 1.94 -33.31 -8.60
N ASP A 121 2.35 -32.86 -7.41
CA ASP A 121 3.68 -33.18 -6.84
C ASP A 121 3.82 -32.66 -5.37
N GLU A 122 4.22 -33.56 -4.47
CA GLU A 122 4.26 -33.43 -3.00
C GLU A 122 5.61 -32.89 -2.47
N ASP A 123 6.13 -31.77 -3.01
CA ASP A 123 7.44 -31.24 -2.55
C ASP A 123 7.49 -29.71 -2.33
N ALA A 124 6.38 -28.98 -2.48
CA ALA A 124 6.36 -27.51 -2.35
C ALA A 124 5.82 -26.98 -1.01
N VAL A 125 5.42 -27.85 -0.08
CA VAL A 125 4.74 -27.45 1.17
C VAL A 125 5.73 -26.98 2.26
N GLU A 126 7.03 -27.26 2.12
CA GLU A 126 8.02 -26.89 3.15
C GLU A 126 8.50 -25.42 3.05
N ASP A 127 8.58 -24.83 1.85
CA ASP A 127 9.18 -23.49 1.66
C ASP A 127 8.34 -22.33 2.24
N VAL A 128 7.02 -22.52 2.39
CA VAL A 128 6.12 -21.48 2.92
C VAL A 128 6.20 -21.38 4.44
N LYS A 129 6.55 -22.47 5.14
CA LYS A 129 6.63 -22.48 6.60
C LYS A 129 7.92 -21.83 7.11
N THR A 130 9.01 -21.92 6.35
CA THR A 130 10.34 -21.40 6.72
C THR A 130 10.43 -19.87 6.76
N MET A 131 9.58 -19.15 6.03
CA MET A 131 9.56 -17.67 6.06
C MET A 131 8.83 -17.08 7.28
N GLN A 132 7.98 -17.85 7.96
CA GLN A 132 7.33 -17.40 9.20
C GLN A 132 8.18 -17.67 10.45
N GLU A 133 8.95 -18.76 10.48
CA GLU A 133 9.80 -19.11 11.63
C GLU A 133 11.08 -18.27 11.74
N THR A 134 11.65 -17.81 10.62
CA THR A 134 12.88 -16.97 10.60
C THR A 134 12.71 -15.54 11.15
N ASN A 135 11.47 -15.14 11.48
CA ASN A 135 11.18 -13.91 12.23
C ASN A 135 11.06 -14.13 13.74
N HIS A 136 10.89 -15.38 14.20
CA HIS A 136 10.84 -15.71 15.63
C HIS A 136 12.25 -15.90 16.20
N ASP A 137 13.12 -16.66 15.51
CA ASP A 137 14.47 -17.01 16.00
C ASP A 137 15.48 -15.85 16.08
N ARG A 138 15.21 -14.70 15.44
CA ARG A 138 16.08 -13.51 15.55
C ARG A 138 15.87 -12.71 16.84
N LYS A 139 14.85 -13.03 17.65
CA LYS A 139 14.61 -12.36 18.93
C LYS A 139 15.40 -12.96 20.10
N ASP A 140 15.80 -14.24 20.03
CA ASP A 140 16.29 -14.97 21.21
C ASP A 140 17.81 -14.96 21.40
N GLN A 141 18.60 -14.37 20.49
CA GLN A 141 20.08 -14.33 20.61
C GLN A 141 20.65 -13.02 21.17
N ALA A 142 19.82 -12.08 21.63
CA ALA A 142 20.31 -10.80 22.18
C ALA A 142 20.40 -10.73 23.72
N GLU A 143 20.07 -11.81 24.45
CA GLU A 143 19.97 -11.78 25.93
C GLU A 143 21.08 -12.52 26.69
N VAL A 144 22.21 -12.85 26.07
CA VAL A 144 23.32 -13.51 26.79
C VAL A 144 24.66 -12.86 26.43
N THR A 145 25.02 -11.77 27.11
CA THR A 145 26.35 -11.48 27.67
C THR A 145 26.42 -10.02 28.16
N GLY A 146 26.28 -9.82 29.47
CA GLY A 146 26.72 -8.59 30.17
C GLY A 146 27.79 -8.96 31.19
N PRO A 147 28.95 -8.29 31.25
CA PRO A 147 29.99 -8.64 32.23
C PRO A 147 29.78 -7.94 33.57
N THR A 148 30.16 -8.69 34.61
CA THR A 148 30.21 -8.37 36.05
C THR A 148 31.06 -7.16 36.39
#